data_AF-A0A8J2S8U7-F1
#
_entry.id   AF-A0A8J2S8U7-F1
#
_cell.length_a   1.000
_cell.length_b   1.000
_cell.length_c   1.000
_cell.angle_alpha   90.00
_cell.angle_beta   90.00
_cell.angle_gamma   90.00
#
_symmetry.space_group_name_H-M   'P 1'
#
loop_
_entity.id
_entity.type
_entity.pdbx_description
1 polymer ?
#
loop_
_entity_poly.entity_id
_entity_poly.type
_entity_poly.pdbx_seq_one_letter_code
_entity_poly.pdbx_strand_id
1 'polypeptide(L)'
;MDSAAAPEDVVVAAETEEKPVKAVRIPTPEKDDANELLRLRADCARDVERACSSLRSTFEQRFAKEKAAHDRRWAETERKMRDDLETALQEASRRADDRYASEAARFELRRRASLQSTAPQESDLEATKAELDLAYATFEPTLEAQREAQKQLVAARKAAVEASKTNESIPIKVMGQLDVRRLTQRGMTMLQISELQERLRCHEFQPTRVIVDQNGEAKDVVDRDDPELVALRVEFGDVAVDEVVRCFRELDAWNPSGRYSVSVPWDPGSNEEMAPAQVIDRLAAPRRPSVQERTAAFISGRRAQQAPPPPARLHNRTQSSRAAAGGARQRSHSGLSERAAGLRQFFGWPESRGRTGSA
;
A
#
# COMPACT_ATOMS: atom_id res chain seq x y z
N MET A 1 -26.82 48.40 14.65
CA MET A 1 -27.54 49.67 14.83
C MET A 1 -26.79 50.43 15.90
N ASP A 2 -25.98 51.40 15.50
CA ASP A 2 -25.70 52.61 16.27
C ASP A 2 -25.03 53.62 15.35
N SER A 3 -25.48 54.86 15.50
CA SER A 3 -25.47 55.95 14.55
C SER A 3 -24.81 57.15 15.23
N ALA A 4 -23.82 57.78 14.60
CA ALA A 4 -23.45 59.20 14.75
C ALA A 4 -22.23 59.48 13.85
N ALA A 5 -22.40 60.05 12.67
CA ALA A 5 -22.47 61.51 12.40
C ALA A 5 -21.12 62.22 12.58
N ALA A 6 -20.38 62.37 11.47
CA ALA A 6 -19.24 63.28 11.33
C ALA A 6 -19.75 64.64 10.80
N PRO A 7 -19.20 65.78 11.25
CA PRO A 7 -19.74 67.09 10.91
C PRO A 7 -19.30 67.61 9.54
N GLU A 8 -20.21 68.39 8.96
CA GLU A 8 -20.20 69.02 7.65
C GLU A 8 -19.11 70.09 7.48
N ASP A 9 -18.55 70.15 6.27
CA ASP A 9 -17.67 71.21 5.77
C ASP A 9 -18.44 72.54 5.66
N VAL A 10 -18.06 73.51 6.48
CA VAL A 10 -18.51 74.89 6.33
C VAL A 10 -17.56 75.61 5.35
N VAL A 11 -17.95 75.61 4.08
CA VAL A 11 -17.39 76.51 3.06
C VAL A 11 -17.97 77.90 3.27
N VAL A 12 -17.25 78.76 4.00
CA VAL A 12 -17.55 80.20 4.03
C VAL A 12 -16.94 80.84 2.79
N ALA A 13 -17.76 80.99 1.74
CA ALA A 13 -17.50 81.93 0.67
C ALA A 13 -17.73 83.35 1.21
N ALA A 14 -16.65 84.05 1.55
CA ALA A 14 -16.69 85.48 1.82
C ALA A 14 -16.32 86.22 0.53
N GLU A 15 -17.35 86.68 -0.19
CA GLU A 15 -17.23 87.71 -1.21
C GLU A 15 -16.82 89.02 -0.52
N THR A 16 -15.61 89.51 -0.78
CA THR A 16 -15.18 90.85 -0.37
C THR A 16 -14.93 91.70 -1.61
N GLU A 17 -15.75 92.74 -1.77
CA GLU A 17 -15.64 93.78 -2.78
C GLU A 17 -14.25 94.45 -2.74
N GLU A 18 -13.47 94.31 -3.81
CA GLU A 18 -12.24 95.06 -4.01
C GLU A 18 -12.58 96.49 -4.53
N LYS A 19 -12.45 97.49 -3.66
CA LYS A 19 -12.33 98.90 -4.07
C LYS A 19 -10.94 99.14 -4.64
N PRO A 20 -10.79 99.87 -5.77
CA PRO A 20 -9.48 100.16 -6.34
C PRO A 20 -8.72 101.13 -5.42
N VAL A 21 -7.74 100.60 -4.68
CA VAL A 21 -6.79 101.39 -3.89
C VAL A 21 -5.88 102.14 -4.87
N LYS A 22 -5.88 103.47 -4.78
CA LYS A 22 -4.95 104.33 -5.51
C LYS A 22 -3.51 103.88 -5.23
N ALA A 23 -2.76 103.57 -6.29
CA ALA A 23 -1.35 103.25 -6.23
C ALA A 23 -0.56 104.44 -5.66
N VAL A 24 -0.29 104.40 -4.35
CA VAL A 24 0.68 105.28 -3.70
C VAL A 24 2.05 104.83 -4.19
N ARG A 25 2.72 105.66 -5.00
CA ARG A 25 4.13 105.49 -5.36
C ARG A 25 4.96 105.60 -4.08
N ILE A 26 5.41 104.44 -3.59
CA ILE A 26 6.40 104.36 -2.51
C ILE A 26 7.73 104.86 -3.09
N PRO A 27 8.42 105.81 -2.45
CA PRO A 27 9.76 106.23 -2.85
C PRO A 27 10.70 105.01 -2.81
N THR A 28 11.44 104.76 -3.89
CA THR A 28 12.50 103.74 -3.87
C THR A 28 13.60 104.22 -2.94
N PRO A 29 13.94 103.46 -1.88
CA PRO A 29 15.01 103.84 -0.96
C PRO A 29 16.36 103.92 -1.69
N GLU A 30 17.25 104.78 -1.21
CA GLU A 30 18.64 104.81 -1.68
C GLU A 30 19.30 103.42 -1.47
N LYS A 31 20.27 103.07 -2.33
CA LYS A 31 20.80 101.69 -2.43
C LYS A 31 21.34 101.14 -1.09
N ASP A 32 21.82 102.01 -0.21
CA ASP A 32 22.41 101.61 1.06
C ASP A 32 21.34 101.27 2.12
N ASP A 33 20.24 102.03 2.19
CA ASP A 33 19.08 101.74 3.05
C ASP A 33 18.34 100.46 2.62
N ALA A 34 18.28 100.20 1.31
CA ALA A 34 17.70 98.98 0.76
C ALA A 34 18.50 97.73 1.18
N ASN A 35 19.83 97.84 1.25
CA ASN A 35 20.71 96.75 1.68
C ASN A 35 20.60 96.49 3.19
N GLU A 36 20.44 97.54 4.00
CA GLU A 36 20.26 97.40 5.44
C GLU A 36 18.90 96.77 5.80
N LEU A 37 17.83 97.16 5.11
CA LEU A 37 16.51 96.52 5.25
C LEU A 37 16.53 95.04 4.83
N LEU A 38 17.29 94.68 3.78
CA LEU A 38 17.48 93.28 3.39
C LEU A 38 18.22 92.47 4.46
N ARG A 39 19.24 93.06 5.10
CA ARG A 39 19.94 92.42 6.23
C ARG A 39 19.03 92.22 7.43
N LEU A 40 18.28 93.25 7.84
CA LEU A 40 17.33 93.14 8.95
C LEU A 40 16.22 92.12 8.68
N ARG A 41 15.73 92.04 7.43
CA ARG A 41 14.76 91.02 7.03
C ARG A 41 15.36 89.62 7.07
N ALA A 42 16.62 89.46 6.65
CA ALA A 42 17.33 88.19 6.76
C ALA A 42 17.59 87.79 8.23
N ASP A 43 17.87 88.75 9.10
CA ASP A 43 18.05 88.51 10.54
C ASP A 43 16.73 88.10 11.21
N CYS A 44 15.64 88.82 10.94
CA CYS A 44 14.30 88.45 11.41
C CYS A 44 13.89 87.07 10.90
N ALA A 45 14.16 86.75 9.63
CA ALA A 45 13.87 85.43 9.08
C ALA A 45 14.65 84.32 9.80
N ARG A 46 15.95 84.55 10.09
CA ARG A 46 16.77 83.61 10.86
C ARG A 46 16.28 83.45 12.30
N ASP A 47 15.83 84.51 12.95
CA ASP A 47 15.30 84.44 14.32
C ASP A 47 13.96 83.71 14.39
N VAL A 48 13.07 83.93 13.41
CA VAL A 48 11.83 83.16 13.27
C VAL A 48 12.14 81.68 13.03
N GLU A 49 13.08 81.38 12.14
CA GLU A 49 13.47 79.99 11.86
C GLU A 49 14.09 79.29 13.08
N ARG A 50 14.92 80.00 13.86
CA ARG A 50 15.45 79.51 15.15
C ARG A 50 14.34 79.26 16.16
N ALA A 51 13.38 80.18 16.28
CA ALA A 51 12.26 80.04 17.20
C ALA A 51 11.35 78.87 16.80
N CYS A 52 11.02 78.73 15.51
CA CYS A 52 10.26 77.60 14.99
C CYS A 52 10.99 76.28 15.19
N SER A 53 12.31 76.24 14.97
CA SER A 53 13.13 75.03 15.18
C SER A 53 13.18 74.64 16.65
N SER A 54 13.33 75.62 17.56
CA SER A 54 13.29 75.40 19.01
C SER A 54 11.94 74.83 19.44
N LEU A 55 10.82 75.42 18.99
CA LEU A 55 9.48 74.92 19.29
C LEU A 55 9.26 73.50 18.77
N ARG A 56 9.66 73.20 17.52
CA ARG A 56 9.59 71.84 16.97
C ARG A 56 10.39 70.85 17.82
N SER A 57 11.61 71.19 18.21
CA SER A 57 12.42 70.33 19.08
C SER A 57 11.75 70.07 20.43
N THR A 58 11.17 71.09 21.07
CA THR A 58 10.45 70.89 22.35
C THR A 58 9.20 70.03 22.21
N PHE A 59 8.47 70.18 21.10
CA PHE A 59 7.31 69.37 20.78
C PHE A 59 7.72 67.92 20.54
N GLU A 60 8.70 67.68 19.69
CA GLU A 60 9.26 66.34 19.42
C GLU A 60 9.76 65.67 20.70
N GLN A 61 10.44 66.41 21.59
CA GLN A 61 10.87 65.89 22.89
C GLN A 61 9.69 65.49 23.78
N ARG A 62 8.60 66.28 23.81
CA ARG A 62 7.40 65.95 24.61
C ARG A 62 6.69 64.74 24.04
N PHE A 63 6.49 64.69 22.72
CA PHE A 63 5.90 63.54 22.04
C PHE A 63 6.72 62.26 22.23
N ALA A 64 8.05 62.36 22.13
CA ALA A 64 8.93 61.22 22.38
C ALA A 64 8.84 60.72 23.83
N LYS A 65 8.78 61.64 24.82
CA LYS A 65 8.61 61.29 26.24
C LYS A 65 7.27 60.62 26.51
N GLU A 66 6.18 61.15 25.94
CA GLU A 66 4.83 60.63 26.12
C GLU A 66 4.68 59.26 25.45
N LYS A 67 5.17 59.11 24.22
CA LYS A 67 5.24 57.82 23.53
C LYS A 67 6.03 56.80 24.33
N ALA A 68 7.22 57.15 24.82
CA ALA A 68 8.02 56.26 25.66
C ALA A 68 7.31 55.89 26.97
N ALA A 69 6.52 56.79 27.56
CA ALA A 69 5.72 56.49 28.75
C ALA A 69 4.55 55.56 28.44
N HIS A 70 3.87 55.75 27.31
CA HIS A 70 2.82 54.86 26.83
C HIS A 70 3.36 53.45 26.55
N ASP A 71 4.48 53.35 25.83
CA ASP A 71 5.13 52.08 25.49
C ASP A 71 5.56 51.32 26.75
N ARG A 72 6.04 52.02 27.79
CA ARG A 72 6.34 51.40 29.09
C ARG A 72 5.10 50.84 29.78
N ARG A 73 4.01 51.60 29.83
CA ARG A 73 2.74 51.12 30.42
C ARG A 73 2.21 49.91 29.67
N TRP A 74 2.29 49.93 28.34
CA TRP A 74 1.88 48.81 27.50
C TRP A 74 2.72 47.55 27.78
N ALA A 75 4.05 47.70 27.83
CA ALA A 75 4.96 46.61 28.16
C ALA A 75 4.74 46.04 29.57
N GLU A 76 4.41 46.88 30.55
CA GLU A 76 4.04 46.43 31.90
C GLU A 76 2.72 45.64 31.91
N THR A 77 1.71 46.08 31.17
CA THR A 77 0.44 45.35 31.06
C THR A 77 0.62 44.01 30.34
N GLU A 78 1.46 43.96 29.30
CA GLU A 78 1.76 42.73 28.58
C GLU A 78 2.52 41.73 29.47
N ARG A 79 3.49 42.20 30.26
CA ARG A 79 4.18 41.37 31.25
C ARG A 79 3.21 40.80 32.30
N LYS A 80 2.34 41.64 32.87
CA LYS A 80 1.33 41.19 33.83
C LYS A 80 0.40 40.14 33.23
N MET A 81 -0.12 40.38 32.02
CA MET A 81 -0.95 39.39 31.33
C MET A 81 -0.21 38.08 31.08
N ARG A 82 1.08 38.12 30.75
CA ARG A 82 1.90 36.91 30.57
C ARG A 82 2.08 36.16 31.89
N ASP A 83 2.39 36.86 32.98
CA ASP A 83 2.59 36.25 34.30
C ASP A 83 1.27 35.65 34.84
N ASP A 84 0.14 36.34 34.64
CA ASP A 84 -1.20 35.84 34.99
C ASP A 84 -1.58 34.59 34.17
N LEU A 85 -1.23 34.56 32.88
CA LEU A 85 -1.43 33.37 32.05
C LEU A 85 -0.53 32.20 32.47
N GLU A 86 0.73 32.46 32.81
CA GLU A 86 1.65 31.42 33.25
C GLU A 86 1.21 30.80 34.58
N THR A 87 0.80 31.63 35.54
CA THR A 87 0.24 31.16 36.82
C THR A 87 -1.04 30.36 36.61
N ALA A 88 -1.96 30.82 35.75
CA ALA A 88 -3.17 30.08 35.41
C ALA A 88 -2.87 28.71 34.76
N LEU A 89 -1.86 28.63 33.89
CA LEU A 89 -1.42 27.37 33.28
C LEU A 89 -0.82 26.42 34.31
N GLN A 90 0.01 26.91 35.23
CA GLN A 90 0.59 26.10 36.31
C GLN A 90 -0.51 25.53 37.23
N GLU A 91 -1.49 26.33 37.61
CA GLU A 91 -2.61 25.85 38.40
C GLU A 91 -3.49 24.84 37.64
N ALA A 92 -3.74 25.07 36.35
CA ALA A 92 -4.49 24.14 35.52
C ALA A 92 -3.77 22.79 35.40
N SER A 93 -2.45 22.79 35.22
CA SER A 93 -1.61 21.58 35.21
C SER A 93 -1.75 20.83 36.53
N ARG A 94 -1.59 21.52 37.65
CA ARG A 94 -1.71 20.91 38.98
C ARG A 94 -3.10 20.28 39.20
N ARG A 95 -4.17 20.96 38.79
CA ARG A 95 -5.54 20.42 38.86
C ARG A 95 -5.71 19.17 37.98
N ALA A 96 -5.04 19.10 36.84
CA ALA A 96 -5.05 17.92 35.99
C ALA A 96 -4.32 16.75 36.66
N ASP A 97 -3.12 17.00 37.21
CA ASP A 97 -2.34 15.98 37.92
C ASP A 97 -3.10 15.40 39.13
N ASP A 98 -3.76 16.26 39.92
CA ASP A 98 -4.59 15.83 41.05
C ASP A 98 -5.77 14.96 40.60
N ARG A 99 -6.40 15.29 39.45
CA ARG A 99 -7.47 14.48 38.86
C ARG A 99 -6.95 13.11 38.41
N TYR A 100 -5.84 13.08 37.68
CA TYR A 100 -5.21 11.84 37.25
C TYR A 100 -4.82 10.96 38.44
N ALA A 101 -4.22 11.52 39.48
CA ALA A 101 -3.87 10.77 40.70
C ALA A 101 -5.12 10.19 41.39
N SER A 102 -6.22 10.95 41.45
CA SER A 102 -7.47 10.48 42.05
C SER A 102 -8.13 9.36 41.24
N GLU A 103 -8.07 9.43 39.91
CA GLU A 103 -8.60 8.40 39.02
C GLU A 103 -7.75 7.14 39.04
N ALA A 104 -6.41 7.28 39.06
CA ALA A 104 -5.49 6.17 39.23
C ALA A 104 -5.74 5.43 40.56
N ALA A 105 -5.95 6.15 41.66
CA ALA A 105 -6.29 5.56 42.95
C ALA A 105 -7.64 4.81 42.91
N ARG A 106 -8.65 5.37 42.25
CA ARG A 106 -9.96 4.70 42.04
C ARG A 106 -9.83 3.45 41.18
N PHE A 107 -9.02 3.51 40.13
CA PHE A 107 -8.76 2.37 39.26
C PHE A 107 -8.07 1.24 40.02
N GLU A 108 -7.01 1.55 40.78
CA GLU A 108 -6.32 0.56 41.61
C GLU A 108 -7.23 -0.04 42.69
N LEU A 109 -8.10 0.77 43.30
CA LEU A 109 -9.11 0.25 44.24
C LEU A 109 -10.09 -0.71 43.56
N ARG A 110 -10.61 -0.34 42.38
CA ARG A 110 -11.49 -1.22 41.58
C ARG A 110 -10.78 -2.51 41.16
N ARG A 111 -9.53 -2.42 40.74
CA ARG A 111 -8.69 -3.57 40.37
C ARG A 111 -8.50 -4.50 41.57
N ARG A 112 -8.17 -3.98 42.76
CA ARG A 112 -8.06 -4.77 44.00
C ARG A 112 -9.37 -5.43 44.38
N ALA A 113 -10.48 -4.70 44.33
CA ALA A 113 -11.80 -5.25 44.61
C ALA A 113 -12.18 -6.37 43.62
N SER A 114 -11.87 -6.18 42.33
CA SER A 114 -12.05 -7.21 41.30
C SER A 114 -11.25 -8.46 41.63
N LEU A 115 -9.94 -8.31 41.90
CA LEU A 115 -9.06 -9.43 42.26
C LEU A 115 -9.51 -10.16 43.53
N GLN A 116 -10.09 -9.48 44.51
CA GLN A 116 -10.66 -10.10 45.70
C GLN A 116 -11.99 -10.82 45.43
N SER A 117 -12.82 -10.30 44.53
CA SER A 117 -14.11 -10.94 44.16
C SER A 117 -13.95 -12.13 43.21
N THR A 118 -12.87 -12.16 42.43
CA THR A 118 -12.60 -13.18 41.42
C THR A 118 -11.36 -14.01 41.76
N ALA A 119 -10.88 -14.01 43.00
CA ALA A 119 -9.78 -14.87 43.41
C ALA A 119 -10.21 -16.32 43.16
N PRO A 120 -9.71 -16.99 42.11
CA PRO A 120 -10.09 -18.36 41.86
C PRO A 120 -9.51 -19.18 43.01
N GLN A 121 -10.27 -20.15 43.51
CA GLN A 121 -9.73 -21.06 44.51
C GLN A 121 -8.51 -21.77 43.90
N GLU A 122 -7.47 -22.02 44.68
CA GLU A 122 -6.25 -22.68 44.17
C GLU A 122 -6.57 -24.01 43.48
N SER A 123 -7.64 -24.70 43.92
CA SER A 123 -8.20 -25.89 43.27
C SER A 123 -8.70 -25.66 41.84
N ASP A 124 -9.32 -24.52 41.55
CA ASP A 124 -9.83 -24.20 40.22
C ASP A 124 -8.69 -23.86 39.26
N LEU A 125 -7.64 -23.22 39.79
CA LEU A 125 -6.40 -22.97 39.04
C LEU A 125 -5.65 -24.26 38.74
N GLU A 126 -5.61 -25.20 39.68
CA GLU A 126 -5.00 -26.50 39.45
C GLU A 126 -5.79 -27.34 38.45
N ALA A 127 -7.12 -27.34 38.53
CA ALA A 127 -7.98 -28.02 37.58
C ALA A 127 -7.83 -27.45 36.15
N THR A 128 -7.83 -26.12 36.01
CA THR A 128 -7.66 -25.46 34.69
C THR A 128 -6.25 -25.65 34.13
N LYS A 129 -5.20 -25.67 34.97
CA LYS A 129 -3.84 -26.03 34.55
C LYS A 129 -3.78 -27.47 34.07
N ALA A 130 -4.35 -28.42 34.80
CA ALA A 130 -4.36 -29.83 34.40
C ALA A 130 -5.12 -30.03 33.07
N GLU A 131 -6.23 -29.32 32.86
CA GLU A 131 -6.97 -29.32 31.60
C GLU A 131 -6.15 -28.73 30.45
N LEU A 132 -5.46 -27.61 30.70
CA LEU A 132 -4.60 -26.95 29.72
C LEU A 132 -3.37 -27.81 29.38
N ASP A 133 -2.75 -28.45 30.36
CA ASP A 133 -1.62 -29.36 30.17
C ASP A 133 -2.04 -30.60 29.35
N LEU A 134 -3.23 -31.14 29.61
CA LEU A 134 -3.81 -32.23 28.80
C LEU A 134 -4.07 -31.77 27.36
N ALA A 135 -4.60 -30.55 27.18
CA ALA A 135 -4.82 -29.97 25.86
C ALA A 135 -3.48 -29.81 25.12
N TYR A 136 -2.46 -29.21 25.74
CA TYR A 136 -1.13 -29.06 25.15
C TYR A 136 -0.49 -30.40 24.81
N ALA A 137 -0.56 -31.38 25.72
CA ALA A 137 -0.05 -32.73 25.47
C ALA A 137 -0.73 -33.42 24.27
N THR A 138 -1.99 -33.08 23.99
CA THR A 138 -2.73 -33.59 22.83
C THR A 138 -2.38 -32.82 21.55
N PHE A 139 -2.26 -31.48 21.62
CA PHE A 139 -2.03 -30.63 20.47
C PHE A 139 -0.59 -30.63 19.99
N GLU A 140 0.41 -30.68 20.88
CA GLU A 140 1.82 -30.63 20.51
C GLU A 140 2.23 -31.70 19.49
N PRO A 141 1.94 -33.01 19.69
CA PRO A 141 2.30 -34.03 18.71
C PRO A 141 1.64 -33.80 17.35
N THR A 142 0.40 -33.30 17.34
CA THR A 142 -0.32 -33.01 16.09
C THR A 142 0.25 -31.81 15.35
N LEU A 143 0.67 -30.77 16.07
CA LEU A 143 1.32 -29.59 15.50
C LEU A 143 2.71 -29.93 14.96
N GLU A 144 3.48 -30.74 15.68
CA GLU A 144 4.77 -31.23 15.23
C GLU A 144 4.65 -32.09 13.97
N ALA A 145 3.71 -33.05 13.96
CA ALA A 145 3.43 -33.86 12.79
C ALA A 145 2.97 -33.00 11.59
N GLN A 146 2.14 -31.99 11.82
CA GLN A 146 1.70 -31.05 10.78
C GLN A 146 2.87 -30.23 10.23
N ARG A 147 3.76 -29.72 11.09
CA ARG A 147 4.96 -28.96 10.69
C ARG A 147 5.91 -29.83 9.86
N GLU A 148 6.15 -31.07 10.28
CA GLU A 148 7.03 -31.96 9.53
C GLU A 148 6.42 -32.37 8.18
N ALA A 149 5.10 -32.61 8.13
CA ALA A 149 4.38 -32.84 6.87
C ALA A 149 4.47 -31.63 5.92
N GLN A 150 4.25 -30.41 6.43
CA GLN A 150 4.39 -29.18 5.65
C GLN A 150 5.83 -29.00 5.13
N LYS A 151 6.83 -29.26 5.98
CA LYS A 151 8.25 -29.22 5.59
C LYS A 151 8.57 -30.22 4.47
N GLN A 152 8.02 -31.42 4.54
CA GLN A 152 8.15 -32.42 3.48
C GLN A 152 7.48 -31.99 2.17
N LEU A 153 6.28 -31.40 2.24
CA LEU A 153 5.59 -30.86 1.06
C LEU A 153 6.38 -29.73 0.40
N VAL A 154 6.91 -28.80 1.18
CA VAL A 154 7.77 -27.71 0.67
C VAL A 154 9.06 -28.27 0.05
N ALA A 155 9.69 -29.26 0.69
CA ALA A 155 10.88 -29.93 0.15
C ALA A 155 10.57 -30.67 -1.16
N ALA A 156 9.44 -31.37 -1.24
CA ALA A 156 8.99 -32.06 -2.45
C ALA A 156 8.70 -31.06 -3.58
N ARG A 157 8.03 -29.93 -3.29
CA ARG A 157 7.81 -28.84 -4.27
C ARG A 157 9.14 -28.31 -4.80
N LYS A 158 10.10 -28.00 -3.92
CA LYS A 158 11.43 -27.52 -4.31
C LYS A 158 12.16 -28.53 -5.19
N ALA A 159 12.15 -29.82 -4.81
CA ALA A 159 12.78 -30.89 -5.58
C ALA A 159 12.13 -31.04 -6.97
N ALA A 160 10.80 -30.95 -7.05
CA ALA A 160 10.08 -31.00 -8.33
C ALA A 160 10.44 -29.82 -9.24
N VAL A 161 10.59 -28.63 -8.66
CA VAL A 161 11.01 -27.43 -9.40
C VAL A 161 12.44 -27.57 -9.94
N GLU A 162 13.37 -28.08 -9.14
CA GLU A 162 14.74 -28.35 -9.61
C GLU A 162 14.77 -29.48 -10.66
N ALA A 163 13.97 -30.53 -10.48
CA ALA A 163 13.85 -31.62 -11.43
C ALA A 163 13.32 -31.12 -12.79
N SER A 164 12.41 -30.14 -12.82
CA SER A 164 11.94 -29.59 -14.10
C SER A 164 13.03 -28.89 -14.90
N LYS A 165 14.03 -28.28 -14.23
CA LYS A 165 15.13 -27.59 -14.93
C LYS A 165 15.99 -28.56 -15.72
N THR A 166 16.05 -29.82 -15.27
CA THR A 166 16.82 -30.89 -15.90
C THR A 166 15.95 -31.81 -16.77
N ASN A 167 14.65 -31.89 -16.50
CA ASN A 167 13.71 -32.78 -17.17
C ASN A 167 12.44 -32.02 -17.58
N GLU A 168 12.20 -31.90 -18.90
CA GLU A 168 11.05 -31.17 -19.48
C GLU A 168 9.67 -31.78 -19.15
N SER A 169 9.61 -32.89 -18.40
CA SER A 169 8.36 -33.62 -18.13
C SER A 169 7.44 -32.94 -17.11
N ILE A 170 7.99 -32.18 -16.16
CA ILE A 170 7.19 -31.51 -15.11
C ILE A 170 6.83 -30.10 -15.59
N PRO A 171 5.55 -29.77 -15.80
CA PRO A 171 5.12 -28.42 -16.07
C PRO A 171 5.26 -27.56 -14.80
N ILE A 172 5.80 -26.35 -14.96
CA ILE A 172 5.88 -25.36 -13.89
C ILE A 172 5.06 -24.13 -14.25
N LYS A 173 4.39 -23.56 -13.25
CA LYS A 173 3.81 -22.24 -13.30
C LYS A 173 4.47 -21.34 -12.25
N VAL A 174 4.79 -20.11 -12.63
CA VAL A 174 5.26 -19.08 -11.69
C VAL A 174 4.05 -18.29 -11.24
N MET A 175 3.72 -18.41 -9.96
CA MET A 175 2.61 -17.71 -9.33
C MET A 175 3.07 -16.32 -8.89
N GLY A 176 2.23 -15.29 -9.11
CA GLY A 176 2.55 -13.93 -8.72
C GLY A 176 3.57 -13.23 -9.62
N GLN A 177 3.62 -13.64 -10.89
CA GLN A 177 4.37 -12.96 -11.94
C GLN A 177 3.42 -12.43 -13.01
N LEU A 178 3.65 -11.19 -13.45
CA LEU A 178 2.93 -10.56 -14.54
C LEU A 178 3.26 -11.22 -15.89
N ASP A 179 2.25 -11.47 -16.72
CA ASP A 179 2.40 -11.96 -18.09
C ASP A 179 2.91 -10.85 -18.99
N VAL A 180 4.24 -10.80 -19.11
CA VAL A 180 4.97 -9.85 -19.94
C VAL A 180 4.40 -9.78 -21.35
N ARG A 181 4.03 -10.91 -21.96
CA ARG A 181 3.55 -10.93 -23.35
C ARG A 181 2.21 -10.22 -23.48
N ARG A 182 1.29 -10.43 -22.54
CA ARG A 182 -0.02 -9.76 -22.54
C ARG A 182 0.12 -8.26 -22.34
N LEU A 183 1.01 -7.84 -21.43
CA LEU A 183 1.21 -6.43 -21.12
C LEU A 183 1.94 -5.69 -22.25
N THR A 184 2.95 -6.29 -22.86
CA THR A 184 3.64 -5.69 -24.01
C THR A 184 2.72 -5.53 -25.23
N GLN A 185 1.78 -6.45 -25.46
CA GLN A 185 0.75 -6.29 -26.50
C GLN A 185 -0.17 -5.10 -26.27
N ARG A 186 -0.27 -4.60 -25.04
CA ARG A 186 -1.01 -3.39 -24.67
C ARG A 186 -0.16 -2.12 -24.71
N GLY A 187 1.09 -2.21 -25.13
CA GLY A 187 1.98 -1.06 -25.28
C GLY A 187 2.84 -0.76 -24.04
N MET A 188 2.80 -1.59 -22.98
CA MET A 188 3.74 -1.45 -21.88
C MET A 188 5.16 -1.82 -22.29
N THR A 189 6.11 -1.01 -21.87
CA THR A 189 7.54 -1.30 -21.96
C THR A 189 7.96 -2.31 -20.88
N MET A 190 9.08 -3.00 -21.11
CA MET A 190 9.66 -3.93 -20.13
C MET A 190 9.99 -3.26 -18.79
N LEU A 191 10.40 -1.99 -18.83
CA LEU A 191 10.68 -1.18 -17.63
C LEU A 191 9.40 -0.98 -16.80
N GLN A 192 8.31 -0.54 -17.42
CA GLN A 192 7.02 -0.35 -16.75
C GLN A 192 6.50 -1.66 -16.14
N ILE A 193 6.65 -2.79 -16.83
CA ILE A 193 6.24 -4.09 -16.30
C ILE A 193 7.09 -4.47 -15.07
N SER A 194 8.39 -4.18 -15.09
CA SER A 194 9.28 -4.43 -13.95
C SER A 194 8.94 -3.54 -12.75
N GLU A 195 8.67 -2.26 -12.98
CA GLU A 195 8.25 -1.31 -11.93
C GLU A 195 6.92 -1.73 -11.32
N LEU A 196 5.95 -2.12 -12.15
CA LEU A 196 4.64 -2.61 -11.70
C LEU A 196 4.77 -3.92 -10.90
N GLN A 197 5.65 -4.82 -11.31
CA GLN A 197 5.94 -6.05 -10.59
C GLN A 197 6.55 -5.78 -9.21
N GLU A 198 7.41 -4.76 -9.08
CA GLU A 198 8.00 -4.35 -7.80
C GLU A 198 6.96 -3.64 -6.93
N ARG A 199 6.12 -2.79 -7.52
CA ARG A 199 5.02 -2.11 -6.82
C ARG A 199 4.04 -3.09 -6.18
N LEU A 200 3.75 -4.21 -6.85
CA LEU A 200 2.96 -5.31 -6.31
C LEU A 200 3.55 -5.96 -5.05
N ARG A 201 4.87 -5.84 -4.83
CA ARG A 201 5.53 -6.35 -3.61
C ARG A 201 5.39 -5.39 -2.43
N CYS A 202 5.14 -4.10 -2.69
CA CYS A 202 4.98 -3.11 -1.64
C CYS A 202 3.64 -3.30 -0.91
N HIS A 203 3.66 -3.34 0.43
CA HIS A 203 2.44 -3.47 1.24
C HIS A 203 1.46 -2.29 1.11
N GLU A 204 1.97 -1.12 0.69
CA GLU A 204 1.18 0.09 0.43
C GLU A 204 0.24 -0.06 -0.76
N PHE A 205 0.62 -0.86 -1.75
CA PHE A 205 -0.23 -1.12 -2.91
C PHE A 205 -1.16 -2.30 -2.62
N GLN A 206 -2.45 -2.01 -2.53
CA GLN A 206 -3.51 -2.99 -2.26
C GLN A 206 -4.63 -2.82 -3.29
N PRO A 207 -4.53 -3.47 -4.47
CA PRO A 207 -5.51 -3.36 -5.55
C PRO A 207 -6.88 -3.98 -5.22
N THR A 208 -7.05 -4.54 -4.02
CA THR A 208 -8.31 -5.13 -3.54
C THR A 208 -8.64 -4.59 -2.14
N ARG A 209 -9.93 -4.38 -1.89
CA ARG A 209 -10.49 -4.01 -0.59
C ARG A 209 -11.50 -5.04 -0.11
N VAL A 210 -11.54 -5.27 1.19
CA VAL A 210 -12.54 -6.12 1.84
C VAL A 210 -13.82 -5.31 2.03
N ILE A 211 -14.94 -5.79 1.50
CA ILE A 211 -16.27 -5.24 1.73
C ILE A 211 -17.11 -6.29 2.45
N VAL A 212 -17.79 -5.89 3.52
CA VAL A 212 -18.74 -6.75 4.22
C VAL A 212 -20.10 -6.61 3.54
N ASP A 213 -20.68 -7.73 3.11
CA ASP A 213 -21.99 -7.73 2.49
C ASP A 213 -23.13 -7.61 3.53
N GLN A 214 -24.37 -7.50 3.04
CA GLN A 214 -25.56 -7.37 3.89
C GLN A 214 -25.81 -8.59 4.80
N ASN A 215 -25.14 -9.72 4.51
CA ASN A 215 -25.23 -10.95 5.29
C ASN A 215 -24.09 -11.08 6.32
N GLY A 216 -23.17 -10.11 6.37
CA GLY A 216 -22.00 -10.15 7.26
C GLY A 216 -20.81 -10.93 6.71
N GLU A 217 -20.83 -11.37 5.45
CA GLU A 217 -19.70 -12.04 4.81
C GLU A 217 -18.71 -11.01 4.25
N ALA A 218 -17.43 -11.13 4.63
CA ALA A 218 -16.35 -10.34 4.08
C ALA A 218 -15.95 -10.88 2.68
N LYS A 219 -15.98 -10.02 1.67
CA LYS A 219 -15.62 -10.34 0.28
C LYS A 219 -14.51 -9.42 -0.22
N ASP A 220 -13.49 -10.01 -0.85
CA ASP A 220 -12.43 -9.27 -1.53
C ASP A 220 -12.91 -8.76 -2.89
N VAL A 221 -13.06 -7.44 -2.98
CA VAL A 221 -13.48 -6.74 -4.19
C VAL A 221 -12.32 -5.90 -4.71
N VAL A 222 -12.14 -5.85 -6.02
CA VAL A 222 -11.12 -4.97 -6.65
C VAL A 222 -11.46 -3.51 -6.32
N ASP A 223 -10.48 -2.76 -5.82
CA ASP A 223 -10.67 -1.35 -5.50
C ASP A 223 -10.62 -0.52 -6.78
N ARG A 224 -11.79 -0.33 -7.41
CA ARG A 224 -11.88 0.38 -8.69
C ARG A 224 -11.59 1.88 -8.58
N ASP A 225 -11.56 2.41 -7.37
CA ASP A 225 -11.32 3.82 -7.07
C ASP A 225 -9.84 4.09 -6.75
N ASP A 226 -9.01 3.04 -6.67
CA ASP A 226 -7.58 3.17 -6.44
C ASP A 226 -6.92 3.99 -7.58
N PRO A 227 -6.19 5.07 -7.26
CA PRO A 227 -5.67 5.99 -8.25
C PRO A 227 -4.66 5.33 -9.19
N GLU A 228 -3.88 4.35 -8.72
CA GLU A 228 -2.91 3.62 -9.53
C GLU A 228 -3.61 2.66 -10.49
N LEU A 229 -4.66 1.96 -10.06
CA LEU A 229 -5.48 1.12 -10.93
C LEU A 229 -6.26 1.92 -11.97
N VAL A 230 -6.76 3.10 -11.61
CA VAL A 230 -7.43 4.02 -12.56
C VAL A 230 -6.44 4.50 -13.62
N ALA A 231 -5.24 4.94 -13.23
CA ALA A 231 -4.20 5.35 -14.17
C ALA A 231 -3.82 4.21 -15.12
N LEU A 232 -3.59 3.01 -14.57
CA LEU A 232 -3.25 1.82 -15.35
C LEU A 232 -4.34 1.46 -16.36
N ARG A 233 -5.61 1.59 -15.97
CA ARG A 233 -6.75 1.34 -16.87
C ARG A 233 -6.85 2.36 -17.99
N VAL A 234 -6.61 3.64 -17.71
CA VAL A 234 -6.65 4.71 -18.72
C VAL A 234 -5.54 4.52 -19.74
N GLU A 235 -4.34 4.16 -19.31
CA GLU A 235 -3.18 4.02 -20.20
C GLU A 235 -3.16 2.70 -20.99
N PHE A 236 -3.51 1.57 -20.36
CA PHE A 236 -3.30 0.23 -20.96
C PHE A 236 -4.58 -0.62 -21.06
N GLY A 237 -5.71 -0.11 -20.56
CA GLY A 237 -7.02 -0.75 -20.59
C GLY A 237 -7.25 -1.80 -19.50
N ASP A 238 -8.44 -2.40 -19.49
CA ASP A 238 -8.87 -3.34 -18.45
C ASP A 238 -8.00 -4.60 -18.35
N VAL A 239 -7.39 -5.05 -19.44
CA VAL A 239 -6.55 -6.25 -19.45
C VAL A 239 -5.31 -6.08 -18.57
N ALA A 240 -4.76 -4.87 -18.47
CA ALA A 240 -3.64 -4.61 -17.57
C ALA A 240 -4.08 -4.68 -16.10
N VAL A 241 -5.25 -4.14 -15.78
CA VAL A 241 -5.83 -4.20 -14.43
C VAL A 241 -6.14 -5.65 -14.04
N ASP A 242 -6.77 -6.42 -14.92
CA ASP A 242 -7.09 -7.83 -14.65
C ASP A 242 -5.83 -8.65 -14.38
N GLU A 243 -4.75 -8.37 -15.11
CA GLU A 243 -3.47 -9.03 -14.95
C GLU A 243 -2.77 -8.66 -13.64
N VAL A 244 -2.86 -7.40 -13.22
CA VAL A 244 -2.36 -6.92 -11.92
C VAL A 244 -3.15 -7.54 -10.78
N VAL A 245 -4.47 -7.58 -10.86
CA VAL A 245 -5.34 -8.20 -9.84
C VAL A 245 -5.09 -9.70 -9.76
N ARG A 246 -4.92 -10.38 -10.90
CA ARG A 246 -4.54 -11.80 -10.94
C ARG A 246 -3.21 -12.02 -10.23
N CYS A 247 -2.18 -11.25 -10.59
CA CYS A 247 -0.84 -11.36 -10.01
C CYS A 247 -0.87 -11.09 -8.50
N PHE A 248 -1.58 -10.05 -8.06
CA PHE A 248 -1.73 -9.71 -6.65
C PHE A 248 -2.40 -10.84 -5.85
N ARG A 249 -3.52 -11.40 -6.34
CA ARG A 249 -4.21 -12.52 -5.69
C ARG A 249 -3.33 -13.77 -5.60
N GLU A 250 -2.53 -14.03 -6.63
CA GLU A 250 -1.56 -15.12 -6.59
C GLU A 250 -0.45 -14.88 -5.57
N LEU A 251 0.06 -13.65 -5.45
CA LEU A 251 1.05 -13.31 -4.43
C LEU A 251 0.48 -13.49 -3.02
N ASP A 252 -0.75 -13.04 -2.78
CA ASP A 252 -1.38 -13.13 -1.47
C ASP A 252 -1.73 -14.59 -1.09
N ALA A 253 -2.20 -15.39 -2.05
CA ALA A 253 -2.52 -16.80 -1.81
C ALA A 253 -1.28 -17.67 -1.55
N TRP A 254 -0.15 -17.40 -2.22
CA TRP A 254 1.03 -18.27 -2.18
C TRP A 254 2.13 -17.77 -1.26
N ASN A 255 2.22 -16.45 -1.05
CA ASN A 255 3.24 -15.83 -0.21
C ASN A 255 2.76 -14.46 0.33
N PRO A 256 1.77 -14.43 1.25
CA PRO A 256 1.18 -13.18 1.73
C PRO A 256 2.20 -12.30 2.47
N SER A 257 3.11 -12.91 3.24
CA SER A 257 4.11 -12.19 4.01
C SER A 257 5.25 -11.63 3.16
N GLY A 258 5.69 -12.36 2.13
CA GLY A 258 6.86 -11.98 1.34
C GLY A 258 6.54 -11.31 0.00
N ARG A 259 5.34 -11.54 -0.56
CA ARG A 259 4.93 -11.06 -1.90
C ARG A 259 5.96 -11.31 -3.01
N TYR A 260 6.72 -12.41 -2.91
CA TYR A 260 7.61 -12.87 -3.98
C TYR A 260 6.93 -13.94 -4.82
N SER A 261 7.24 -13.96 -6.12
CA SER A 261 6.76 -14.97 -7.05
C SER A 261 7.27 -16.36 -6.67
N VAL A 262 6.40 -17.37 -6.72
CA VAL A 262 6.72 -18.75 -6.34
C VAL A 262 6.53 -19.67 -7.54
N SER A 263 7.56 -20.46 -7.87
CA SER A 263 7.47 -21.52 -8.88
C SER A 263 6.85 -22.77 -8.29
N VAL A 264 5.81 -23.30 -8.94
CA VAL A 264 5.03 -24.44 -8.44
C VAL A 264 4.83 -25.47 -9.57
N PRO A 265 4.94 -26.79 -9.29
CA PRO A 265 4.52 -27.84 -10.22
C PRO A 265 3.03 -27.70 -10.54
N TRP A 266 2.69 -27.66 -11.82
CA TRP A 266 1.35 -27.30 -12.26
C TRP A 266 0.78 -28.35 -13.20
N ASP A 267 -0.48 -28.75 -12.99
CA ASP A 267 -1.16 -29.60 -13.96
C ASP A 267 -1.92 -28.72 -14.97
N PRO A 268 -1.52 -28.71 -16.26
CA PRO A 268 -2.21 -27.92 -17.27
C PRO A 268 -3.64 -28.43 -17.57
N GLY A 269 -3.99 -29.65 -17.16
CA GLY A 269 -5.32 -30.22 -17.36
C GLY A 269 -6.35 -29.70 -16.37
N SER A 270 -6.06 -29.78 -15.07
CA SER A 270 -6.95 -29.27 -14.02
C SER A 270 -6.76 -27.79 -13.68
N ASN A 271 -5.66 -27.17 -14.11
CA ASN A 271 -5.26 -25.82 -13.72
C ASN A 271 -5.14 -25.67 -12.19
N GLU A 272 -4.48 -26.65 -11.57
CA GLU A 272 -4.20 -26.71 -10.13
C GLU A 272 -2.73 -27.08 -9.88
N GLU A 273 -2.25 -26.89 -8.65
CA GLU A 273 -0.94 -27.42 -8.23
C GLU A 273 -0.98 -28.95 -8.28
N MET A 274 0.08 -29.54 -8.82
CA MET A 274 0.20 -31.00 -8.85
C MET A 274 0.41 -31.56 -7.45
N ALA A 275 -0.36 -32.60 -7.11
CA ALA A 275 -0.09 -33.38 -5.92
C ALA A 275 1.28 -34.11 -6.04
N PRO A 276 2.01 -34.35 -4.94
CA PRO A 276 3.30 -35.04 -4.98
C PRO A 276 3.27 -36.40 -5.71
N ALA A 277 2.18 -37.15 -5.58
CA ALA A 277 1.98 -38.41 -6.30
C ALA A 277 1.97 -38.21 -7.84
N GLN A 278 1.26 -37.17 -8.32
CA GLN A 278 1.21 -36.86 -9.75
C GLN A 278 2.58 -36.41 -10.29
N VAL A 279 3.37 -35.72 -9.46
CA VAL A 279 4.75 -35.36 -9.82
C VAL A 279 5.61 -36.61 -10.00
N ILE A 280 5.50 -37.57 -9.08
CA ILE A 280 6.21 -38.86 -9.17
C ILE A 280 5.78 -39.61 -10.44
N ASP A 281 4.49 -39.67 -10.73
CA ASP A 281 3.97 -40.33 -11.94
C ASP A 281 4.52 -39.68 -13.23
N ARG A 282 4.60 -38.34 -13.29
CA ARG A 282 5.19 -37.63 -14.44
C ARG A 282 6.70 -37.81 -14.57
N LEU A 283 7.40 -38.02 -13.46
CA LEU A 283 8.82 -38.36 -13.47
C LEU A 283 9.08 -39.81 -13.88
N ALA A 284 8.20 -40.72 -13.48
CA ALA A 284 8.27 -42.13 -13.85
C ALA A 284 7.83 -42.41 -15.30
N ALA A 285 7.02 -41.52 -15.89
CA ALA A 285 6.60 -41.62 -17.27
C ALA A 285 7.81 -41.57 -18.23
N PRO A 286 7.82 -42.39 -19.31
CA PRO A 286 8.90 -42.37 -20.28
C PRO A 286 9.04 -40.98 -20.89
N ARG A 287 10.27 -40.46 -20.90
CA ARG A 287 10.58 -39.12 -21.43
C ARG A 287 10.01 -38.98 -22.84
N ARG A 288 9.21 -37.94 -23.08
CA ARG A 288 8.79 -37.63 -24.45
C ARG A 288 10.06 -37.31 -25.26
N PRO A 289 10.25 -37.92 -26.44
CA PRO A 289 11.41 -37.60 -27.26
C PRO A 289 11.35 -36.11 -27.61
N SER A 290 12.50 -35.44 -27.53
CA SER A 290 12.62 -34.01 -27.75
C SER A 290 12.17 -33.65 -29.17
N VAL A 291 11.85 -32.38 -29.44
CA VAL A 291 11.48 -31.94 -30.80
C VAL A 291 12.60 -32.28 -31.81
N GLN A 292 13.86 -32.19 -31.40
CA GLN A 292 15.01 -32.54 -32.24
C GLN A 292 15.08 -34.05 -32.50
N GLU A 293 14.87 -34.88 -31.48
CA GLU A 293 14.82 -36.35 -31.62
C GLU A 293 13.65 -36.80 -32.50
N ARG A 294 12.48 -36.16 -32.36
CA ARG A 294 11.31 -36.39 -33.22
C ARG A 294 11.60 -36.00 -34.68
N THR A 295 12.24 -34.86 -34.90
CA THR A 295 12.62 -34.39 -36.24
C THR A 295 13.69 -35.31 -36.85
N ALA A 296 14.68 -35.75 -36.07
CA ALA A 296 15.71 -36.68 -36.49
C ALA A 296 15.13 -38.07 -36.84
N ALA A 297 14.21 -38.59 -36.02
CA ALA A 297 13.48 -39.83 -36.27
C ALA A 297 12.58 -39.73 -37.52
N PHE A 298 11.96 -38.56 -37.75
CA PHE A 298 11.18 -38.31 -38.95
C PHE A 298 12.05 -38.27 -40.22
N ILE A 299 13.22 -37.63 -40.15
CA ILE A 299 14.18 -37.54 -41.26
C ILE A 299 14.79 -38.93 -41.56
N SER A 300 15.18 -39.69 -40.52
CA SER A 300 15.72 -41.05 -40.70
C SER A 300 14.66 -42.03 -41.21
N GLY A 301 13.41 -41.90 -40.76
CA GLY A 301 12.27 -42.68 -41.26
C GLY A 301 11.99 -42.45 -42.75
N ARG A 302 12.11 -41.21 -43.26
CA ARG A 302 12.03 -40.95 -44.72
C ARG A 302 13.18 -41.57 -45.50
N ARG A 303 14.38 -41.60 -44.92
CA ARG A 303 15.58 -42.20 -45.57
C ARG A 303 15.45 -43.72 -45.71
N ALA A 304 14.80 -44.39 -44.75
CA ALA A 304 14.52 -45.82 -44.80
C ALA A 304 13.47 -46.20 -45.87
N GLN A 305 12.51 -45.33 -46.17
CA GLN A 305 11.50 -45.56 -47.21
C GLN A 305 12.00 -45.25 -48.64
N GLN A 306 13.13 -44.55 -48.79
CA GLN A 306 13.79 -44.30 -50.09
C GLN A 306 14.92 -45.29 -50.40
N ALA A 307 15.17 -46.27 -49.54
CA ALA A 307 16.13 -47.33 -49.83
C ALA A 307 15.55 -48.30 -50.88
N PRO A 308 16.27 -48.61 -51.98
CA PRO A 308 15.79 -49.57 -52.97
C PRO A 308 15.60 -50.95 -52.34
N PRO A 309 14.57 -51.73 -52.74
CA PRO A 309 14.31 -53.03 -52.14
C PRO A 309 15.50 -53.97 -52.39
N PRO A 310 15.88 -54.79 -51.39
CA PRO A 310 16.98 -55.74 -51.55
C PRO A 310 16.64 -56.79 -52.61
N PRO A 311 17.63 -57.26 -53.41
CA PRO A 311 17.38 -58.24 -54.47
C PRO A 311 16.85 -59.56 -53.89
N ALA A 312 15.82 -60.09 -54.56
CA ALA A 312 15.12 -61.31 -54.18
C ALA A 312 16.09 -62.51 -54.02
N ARG A 313 16.14 -63.09 -52.82
CA ARG A 313 16.83 -64.36 -52.57
C ARG A 313 15.97 -65.52 -53.10
N LEU A 314 16.47 -66.18 -54.13
CA LEU A 314 15.99 -67.45 -54.64
C LEU A 314 15.99 -68.50 -53.53
N HIS A 315 14.81 -69.07 -53.27
CA HIS A 315 14.62 -70.19 -52.36
C HIS A 315 15.06 -71.48 -53.04
N ASN A 316 16.03 -72.19 -52.47
CA ASN A 316 16.23 -73.60 -52.78
C ASN A 316 15.49 -74.47 -51.77
N ARG A 317 14.64 -75.29 -52.36
CA ARG A 317 13.68 -76.22 -51.79
C ARG A 317 14.37 -77.58 -51.63
N THR A 318 14.50 -78.07 -50.41
CA THR A 318 14.64 -79.50 -50.17
C THR A 318 13.76 -79.91 -49.00
N GLN A 319 12.79 -80.76 -49.36
CA GLN A 319 11.89 -81.48 -48.46
C GLN A 319 12.68 -82.54 -47.71
N SER A 320 12.36 -82.77 -46.42
CA SER A 320 12.22 -84.13 -45.92
C SER A 320 11.33 -84.14 -44.68
N SER A 321 10.64 -85.26 -44.54
CA SER A 321 9.39 -85.49 -43.85
C SER A 321 9.50 -85.95 -42.39
N ARG A 322 8.36 -85.80 -41.69
CA ARG A 322 7.73 -86.73 -40.72
C ARG A 322 8.35 -86.90 -39.32
N ALA A 323 7.59 -86.53 -38.29
CA ALA A 323 6.75 -87.41 -37.43
C ALA A 323 6.21 -86.57 -36.25
N ALA A 324 4.88 -86.51 -36.04
CA ALA A 324 4.13 -87.14 -34.93
C ALA A 324 4.48 -86.59 -33.53
N ALA A 325 3.60 -86.34 -32.56
CA ALA A 325 2.15 -86.34 -32.38
C ALA A 325 1.89 -85.76 -30.97
N GLY A 326 0.69 -85.21 -30.70
CA GLY A 326 0.17 -84.91 -29.36
C GLY A 326 0.68 -83.60 -28.73
N GLY A 327 -0.09 -82.80 -28.00
CA GLY A 327 -1.46 -82.89 -27.50
C GLY A 327 -1.73 -81.64 -26.63
N ALA A 328 -2.98 -81.51 -26.16
CA ALA A 328 -3.48 -80.58 -25.12
C ALA A 328 -3.49 -79.08 -25.48
N ARG A 329 -4.66 -78.49 -25.80
CA ARG A 329 -5.64 -77.92 -24.85
C ARG A 329 -5.01 -77.06 -23.75
N GLN A 330 -5.16 -75.74 -23.86
CA GLN A 330 -5.89 -74.94 -22.87
C GLN A 330 -6.20 -73.54 -23.43
N ARG A 331 -7.50 -73.24 -23.45
CA ARG A 331 -8.04 -71.87 -23.55
C ARG A 331 -8.22 -71.38 -22.11
N SER A 332 -7.81 -70.15 -21.84
CA SER A 332 -8.36 -69.35 -20.76
C SER A 332 -8.45 -67.90 -21.22
N HIS A 333 -9.67 -67.49 -21.54
CA HIS A 333 -10.13 -66.10 -21.43
C HIS A 333 -10.65 -65.90 -20.00
N SER A 334 -10.41 -64.72 -19.44
CA SER A 334 -11.12 -63.98 -18.37
C SER A 334 -10.04 -63.40 -17.43
N GLY A 335 -9.94 -62.10 -17.19
CA GLY A 335 -11.00 -61.17 -16.78
C GLY A 335 -10.69 -60.70 -15.34
N LEU A 336 -11.24 -59.54 -14.95
CA LEU A 336 -11.08 -58.81 -13.66
C LEU A 336 -9.89 -57.82 -13.70
N SER A 337 -10.00 -56.50 -13.88
CA SER A 337 -10.98 -55.49 -13.45
C SER A 337 -11.57 -55.72 -12.06
N GLU A 338 -10.99 -55.08 -11.05
CA GLU A 338 -11.67 -54.45 -9.90
C GLU A 338 -10.66 -54.34 -8.75
N ARG A 339 -10.30 -53.08 -8.40
CA ARG A 339 -10.18 -52.59 -7.02
C ARG A 339 -9.69 -51.13 -7.05
N ALA A 340 -10.65 -50.25 -7.31
CA ALA A 340 -10.62 -48.87 -6.87
C ALA A 340 -11.85 -48.69 -5.97
N ALA A 341 -11.63 -48.65 -4.65
CA ALA A 341 -12.54 -48.04 -3.67
C ALA A 341 -11.98 -48.27 -2.27
N GLY A 342 -11.71 -47.18 -1.55
CA GLY A 342 -11.49 -47.21 -0.11
C GLY A 342 -10.31 -46.37 0.34
N LEU A 343 -10.52 -45.05 0.41
CA LEU A 343 -9.96 -44.11 1.41
C LEU A 343 -10.25 -42.67 0.97
N ARG A 344 -11.51 -42.26 1.12
CA ARG A 344 -11.93 -40.85 1.14
C ARG A 344 -12.89 -40.67 2.30
N GLN A 345 -12.33 -40.33 3.44
CA GLN A 345 -12.99 -39.71 4.59
C GLN A 345 -11.87 -39.43 5.59
N PHE A 346 -11.30 -38.22 5.58
CA PHE A 346 -10.55 -37.70 6.74
C PHE A 346 -10.20 -36.21 6.68
N PHE A 347 -10.37 -35.51 5.56
CA PHE A 347 -10.27 -34.05 5.52
C PHE A 347 -11.59 -33.44 5.07
N GLY A 348 -12.31 -32.87 6.03
CA GLY A 348 -13.50 -32.07 5.77
C GLY A 348 -13.14 -30.85 4.95
N TRP A 349 -13.68 -30.80 3.72
CA TRP A 349 -13.80 -29.58 2.95
C TRP A 349 -15.24 -29.48 2.41
N PRO A 350 -15.86 -28.29 2.43
CA PRO A 350 -17.30 -28.15 2.26
C PRO A 350 -17.72 -28.42 0.80
N GLU A 351 -18.74 -29.28 0.65
CA GLU A 351 -19.45 -29.51 -0.61
C GLU A 351 -20.12 -28.22 -1.09
N SER A 352 -19.65 -27.72 -2.23
CA SER A 352 -20.39 -26.74 -3.04
C SER A 352 -21.63 -27.42 -3.62
N ARG A 353 -22.78 -27.25 -2.97
CA ARG A 353 -24.08 -27.62 -3.53
C ARG A 353 -24.36 -26.74 -4.74
N GLY A 354 -24.15 -27.30 -5.94
CA GLY A 354 -24.74 -26.79 -7.17
C GLY A 354 -26.27 -26.88 -7.07
N ARG A 355 -26.93 -25.72 -6.93
CA ARG A 355 -28.37 -25.60 -7.14
C ARG A 355 -28.59 -25.29 -8.62
N THR A 356 -28.99 -26.30 -9.38
CA THR A 356 -29.56 -26.13 -10.71
C THR A 356 -30.90 -25.39 -10.57
N GLY A 357 -30.99 -24.23 -11.23
CA GLY A 357 -32.28 -23.63 -11.56
C GLY A 357 -32.85 -24.33 -12.79
N SER A 358 -34.13 -24.70 -12.72
CA SER A 358 -34.97 -24.88 -13.90
C SER A 358 -36.21 -24.02 -13.71
N ALA A 359 -36.66 -23.47 -14.84
CA ALA A 359 -37.88 -22.67 -14.99
C ALA A 359 -39.14 -23.50 -14.74
#